data_AF-A0A2D7D884-F1
#
_entry.id   AF-A0A2D7D884-F1
#
_cell.length_a   1.000
_cell.length_b   1.000
_cell.length_c   1.000
_cell.angle_alpha   90.00
_cell.angle_beta   90.00
_cell.angle_gamma   90.00
#
_symmetry.space_group_name_H-M   'P 1'
#
loop_
_entity.id
_entity.type
_entity.pdbx_description
1 polymer ?
#
loop_
_entity_poly.entity_id
_entity_poly.type
_entity_poly.pdbx_seq_one_letter_code
_entity_poly.pdbx_strand_id
1 'polypeptide(L)'
;MFYSTLNDAVGIDIPDSYKIDGKSFWPVLSGAKEKTRDHILVHFGYDKLVRDEAWYLDGYDDLYFCGESRHPSEYQKATPEMEGAAAARKRLQAVRDSIPEHDAVEDAHLMERYKREWSAFLERAAEQQRKRNES
;
A
#
# COMPACT_ATOMS: atom_id res chain seq x y z
N MET A 1 1.90 -2.24 12.97
CA MET A 1 3.23 -2.78 12.65
C MET A 1 4.21 -2.52 13.79
N PHE A 2 4.45 -1.27 14.18
CA PHE A 2 5.26 -0.97 15.38
C PHE A 2 4.60 -1.45 16.67
N TYR A 3 3.29 -1.24 16.83
CA TYR A 3 2.56 -1.70 18.01
C TYR A 3 2.75 -3.19 18.28
N SER A 4 2.47 -4.07 17.32
CA SER A 4 2.65 -5.52 17.47
C SER A 4 4.12 -5.92 17.68
N THR A 5 5.05 -5.25 17.00
CA THR A 5 6.48 -5.51 17.19
C THR A 5 6.96 -5.20 18.61
N LEU A 6 6.50 -4.09 19.19
CA LEU A 6 6.87 -3.71 20.55
C LEU A 6 6.30 -4.69 21.57
N ASN A 7 5.03 -5.08 21.44
CA ASN A 7 4.39 -6.06 22.33
C ASN A 7 5.14 -7.40 22.31
N ASP A 8 5.45 -7.94 21.12
CA ASP A 8 6.25 -9.17 21.01
C ASP A 8 7.64 -9.03 21.62
N ALA A 9 8.29 -7.87 21.44
CA ALA A 9 9.63 -7.63 21.96
C ALA A 9 9.69 -7.59 23.49
N VAL A 10 8.60 -7.16 24.14
CA VAL A 10 8.50 -7.12 25.61
C VAL A 10 7.71 -8.31 26.20
N GLY A 11 7.21 -9.22 25.36
CA GLY A 11 6.47 -10.40 25.79
C GLY A 11 5.04 -10.13 26.28
N ILE A 12 4.35 -9.14 25.70
CA ILE A 12 2.94 -8.84 26.00
C ILE A 12 2.03 -9.53 24.97
N ASP A 13 1.10 -10.33 25.46
CA ASP A 13 0.03 -10.91 24.64
C ASP A 13 -1.07 -9.88 24.36
N ILE A 14 -1.41 -9.73 23.08
CA ILE A 14 -2.49 -8.84 22.67
C ILE A 14 -3.79 -9.65 22.64
N PRO A 15 -4.87 -9.19 23.32
CA PRO A 15 -6.13 -9.93 23.31
C PRO A 15 -6.69 -10.10 21.90
N ASP A 16 -7.18 -11.31 21.58
CA ASP A 16 -7.76 -11.66 20.26
C ASP A 16 -8.95 -10.79 19.85
N SER A 17 -9.57 -10.10 20.80
CA SER A 17 -10.63 -9.12 20.55
C SER A 17 -10.16 -7.90 19.77
N TYR A 18 -8.86 -7.59 19.77
CA TYR A 18 -8.29 -6.47 19.02
C TYR A 18 -7.91 -6.91 17.61
N LYS A 19 -8.56 -6.31 16.60
CA LYS A 19 -8.12 -6.43 15.21
C LYS A 19 -6.94 -5.51 14.97
N ILE A 20 -5.76 -6.10 14.76
CA ILE A 20 -4.53 -5.37 14.45
C ILE A 20 -4.05 -5.80 13.08
N ASP A 21 -4.06 -4.86 12.13
CA ASP A 21 -3.70 -5.14 10.74
C ASP A 21 -2.17 -5.34 10.54
N GLY A 22 -1.37 -4.87 11.50
CA GLY A 22 0.08 -4.95 11.42
C GLY A 22 0.64 -6.23 12.03
N LYS A 23 1.35 -7.02 11.23
CA LYS A 23 2.19 -8.13 11.73
C LYS A 23 3.46 -7.61 12.42
N SER A 24 3.90 -8.34 13.44
CA SER A 24 5.14 -8.06 14.18
C SER A 24 6.37 -8.38 13.33
N PHE A 25 7.41 -7.55 13.44
CA PHE A 25 8.73 -7.83 12.87
C PHE A 25 9.68 -8.50 13.84
N TRP A 26 9.27 -8.67 15.10
CA TRP A 26 10.15 -9.20 16.13
C TRP A 26 10.78 -10.55 15.76
N PRO A 27 10.07 -11.52 15.14
CA PRO A 27 10.68 -12.77 14.70
C PRO A 27 11.83 -12.59 13.70
N VAL A 28 11.79 -11.55 12.86
CA VAL A 28 12.90 -11.27 11.93
C VAL A 28 14.03 -10.55 12.64
N LEU A 29 13.70 -9.57 13.48
CA LEU A 29 14.69 -8.80 14.24
C LEU A 29 15.46 -9.68 15.25
N SER A 30 14.82 -10.73 15.78
CA SER A 30 15.44 -11.69 16.70
C SER A 30 16.15 -12.85 16.00
N GLY A 31 16.10 -12.92 14.66
CA GLY A 31 16.69 -14.01 13.87
C GLY A 31 15.88 -15.32 13.84
N ALA A 32 14.68 -15.35 14.41
CA ALA A 32 13.79 -16.52 14.38
C ALA A 32 13.13 -16.75 13.00
N LYS A 33 13.09 -15.75 12.13
CA LYS A 33 12.59 -15.82 10.74
C LYS A 33 13.47 -15.00 9.80
N GLU A 34 13.56 -15.41 8.54
CA GLU A 34 14.29 -14.65 7.51
C GLU A 34 13.45 -13.55 6.86
N LYS A 35 12.14 -13.77 6.69
CA LYS A 35 11.23 -12.85 5.97
C LYS A 35 10.17 -12.26 6.90
N THR A 36 9.82 -11.00 6.64
CA THR A 36 8.90 -10.23 7.47
C THR A 36 7.44 -10.50 7.16
N ARG A 37 6.97 -10.06 5.98
CA ARG A 37 5.59 -10.14 5.51
C ARG A 37 5.54 -10.46 4.04
N ASP A 38 4.51 -11.18 3.64
CA ASP A 38 4.30 -11.60 2.25
C ASP A 38 3.82 -10.44 1.37
N HIS A 39 3.17 -9.44 1.95
CA HIS A 39 2.64 -8.29 1.24
C HIS A 39 2.63 -7.02 2.11
N ILE A 40 2.51 -5.87 1.45
CA ILE A 40 2.29 -4.54 2.00
C ILE A 40 0.98 -4.02 1.40
N LEU A 41 0.13 -3.43 2.24
CA LEU A 41 -1.05 -2.72 1.80
C LEU A 41 -0.92 -1.25 2.21
N VAL A 42 -1.32 -0.34 1.31
CA VAL A 42 -1.34 1.10 1.52
C VAL A 42 -2.73 1.63 1.19
N HIS A 43 -3.26 2.48 2.07
CA HIS A 43 -4.42 3.31 1.76
C HIS A 43 -3.95 4.68 1.28
N PHE A 44 -4.41 5.11 0.11
CA PHE A 44 -4.18 6.44 -0.44
C PHE A 44 -5.52 7.07 -0.81
N GLY A 45 -6.11 7.82 0.12
CA GLY A 45 -7.50 8.25 -0.01
C GLY A 45 -8.45 7.05 0.00
N TYR A 46 -9.26 6.89 -1.04
CA TYR A 46 -10.14 5.72 -1.21
C TYR A 46 -9.42 4.52 -1.83
N ASP A 47 -8.22 4.73 -2.37
CA ASP A 47 -7.50 3.71 -3.10
C ASP A 47 -6.76 2.77 -2.15
N LYS A 48 -6.86 1.47 -2.41
CA LYS A 48 -6.14 0.43 -1.69
C LYS A 48 -5.14 -0.21 -2.63
N LEU A 49 -3.85 0.00 -2.36
CA LEU A 49 -2.76 -0.49 -3.16
C LEU A 49 -2.10 -1.64 -2.41
N VAL A 50 -1.87 -2.76 -3.10
CA VAL A 50 -1.31 -3.96 -2.49
C VAL A 50 -0.10 -4.42 -3.28
N ARG A 51 1.00 -4.66 -2.57
CA ARG A 51 2.25 -5.13 -3.15
C ARG A 51 2.73 -6.38 -2.44
N ASP A 52 3.08 -7.43 -3.17
CA ASP A 52 3.90 -8.53 -2.66
C ASP A 52 5.36 -8.43 -3.15
N GLU A 53 6.13 -9.50 -2.97
CA GLU A 53 7.54 -9.54 -3.35
C GLU A 53 7.76 -9.15 -4.82
N ALA A 54 6.91 -9.64 -5.73
CA ALA A 54 7.08 -9.55 -7.18
C ALA A 54 5.94 -8.84 -7.93
N TRP A 55 4.78 -8.63 -7.30
CA TRP A 55 3.58 -8.09 -7.94
C TRP A 55 3.00 -6.90 -7.18
N TYR A 56 2.36 -6.01 -7.92
CA TYR A 56 1.72 -4.82 -7.40
C TYR A 56 0.35 -4.64 -8.05
N LEU A 57 -0.70 -4.55 -7.22
CA LEU A 57 -2.05 -4.20 -7.60
C LEU A 57 -2.31 -2.78 -7.13
N ASP A 58 -2.56 -1.87 -8.07
CA ASP A 58 -2.78 -0.46 -7.76
C ASP A 58 -4.24 -0.15 -7.40
N GLY A 59 -4.53 1.13 -7.18
CA GLY A 59 -5.88 1.62 -6.87
C GLY A 59 -6.85 1.59 -8.06
N TYR A 60 -6.36 1.43 -9.28
CA TYR A 60 -7.14 1.48 -10.53
C TYR A 60 -7.38 0.09 -11.14
N ASP A 61 -7.21 -0.98 -10.34
CA ASP A 61 -7.31 -2.39 -10.75
C ASP A 61 -6.24 -2.87 -11.74
N ASP A 62 -5.21 -2.07 -12.00
CA ASP A 62 -4.07 -2.45 -12.82
C ASP A 62 -3.10 -3.30 -12.01
N LEU A 63 -2.69 -4.42 -12.61
CA LEU A 63 -1.68 -5.31 -12.05
C LEU A 63 -0.36 -5.07 -12.74
N TYR A 64 0.71 -5.05 -11.97
CA TYR A 64 2.07 -4.86 -12.44
C TYR A 64 2.98 -5.97 -11.92
N PHE A 65 3.85 -6.45 -12.78
CA PHE A 65 5.01 -7.24 -12.41
C PHE A 65 6.17 -6.31 -12.07
N CYS A 66 6.66 -6.41 -10.84
CA CYS A 66 7.76 -5.60 -10.31
C CYS A 66 9.06 -6.39 -10.16
N GLY A 67 8.99 -7.73 -10.13
CA GLY A 67 10.12 -8.57 -9.71
C GLY A 67 10.72 -8.06 -8.40
N GLU A 68 12.04 -7.98 -8.31
CA GLU A 68 12.72 -7.44 -7.13
C GLU A 68 12.73 -5.90 -7.07
N SER A 69 12.36 -5.22 -8.16
CA SER A 69 12.45 -3.77 -8.26
C SER A 69 11.52 -3.06 -7.30
N ARG A 70 12.04 -2.05 -6.60
CA ARG A 70 11.27 -1.15 -5.74
C ARG A 70 10.95 0.18 -6.41
N HIS A 71 11.33 0.36 -7.67
CA HIS A 71 11.15 1.62 -8.39
C HIS A 71 9.99 1.54 -9.40
N PRO A 72 8.96 2.40 -9.31
CA PRO A 72 7.77 2.30 -10.17
C PRO A 72 8.03 2.37 -11.68
N SER A 73 9.10 3.05 -12.10
CA SER A 73 9.46 3.15 -13.53
C SER A 73 9.90 1.83 -14.16
N GLU A 74 10.24 0.83 -13.35
CA GLU A 74 10.69 -0.50 -13.79
C GLU A 74 9.53 -1.51 -13.82
N TYR A 75 8.34 -1.10 -13.40
CA TYR A 75 7.19 -2.00 -13.35
C TYR A 75 6.63 -2.25 -14.74
N GLN A 76 6.33 -3.51 -15.00
CA GLN A 76 5.70 -3.93 -16.25
C GLN A 76 4.22 -4.16 -16.00
N LYS A 77 3.36 -3.45 -16.74
CA LYS A 77 1.91 -3.71 -16.67
C LYS A 77 1.64 -5.15 -17.11
N ALA A 78 0.97 -5.91 -16.27
CA ALA A 78 0.70 -7.32 -16.49
C ALA A 78 -0.34 -7.50 -17.60
N THR A 79 -0.11 -8.49 -18.47
CA THR A 79 -1.12 -8.96 -19.42
C THR A 79 -1.73 -10.27 -18.92
N PRO A 80 -2.93 -10.65 -19.40
CA PRO A 80 -3.57 -11.91 -18.99
C PRO A 80 -2.73 -13.16 -19.28
N GLU A 81 -1.87 -13.11 -20.29
CA GLU A 81 -1.02 -14.22 -20.75
C GLU A 81 0.27 -14.33 -19.94
N MET A 82 0.61 -13.32 -19.15
CA MET A 82 1.83 -13.31 -18.34
C MET A 82 1.75 -14.38 -17.26
N GLU A 83 2.81 -15.19 -17.18
CA GLU A 83 2.88 -16.29 -16.22
C GLU A 83 2.69 -15.78 -14.78
N GLY A 84 1.82 -16.46 -14.03
CA GLY A 84 1.55 -16.11 -12.64
C GLY A 84 0.64 -14.87 -12.44
N ALA A 85 0.32 -14.09 -13.47
CA ALA A 85 -0.49 -12.88 -13.33
C ALA A 85 -1.89 -13.15 -12.77
N ALA A 86 -2.57 -14.20 -13.24
CA ALA A 86 -3.89 -14.58 -12.73
C ALA A 86 -3.85 -14.98 -11.24
N ALA A 87 -2.82 -15.73 -10.83
CA ALA A 87 -2.64 -16.16 -9.45
C ALA A 87 -2.28 -14.98 -8.54
N ALA A 88 -1.40 -14.08 -9.02
CA ALA A 88 -1.04 -12.86 -8.32
C ALA A 88 -2.25 -11.95 -8.12
N ARG A 89 -3.03 -11.69 -9.18
CA ARG A 89 -4.27 -10.90 -9.10
C ARG A 89 -5.18 -11.45 -8.01
N LYS A 90 -5.49 -12.75 -8.05
CA LYS A 90 -6.37 -13.39 -7.06
C LYS A 90 -5.85 -13.21 -5.62
N ARG A 91 -4.56 -13.42 -5.40
CA ARG A 91 -3.93 -13.29 -4.07
C ARG A 91 -3.96 -11.85 -3.56
N LEU A 92 -3.56 -10.88 -4.38
CA LEU A 92 -3.51 -9.47 -3.99
C LEU A 92 -4.90 -8.88 -3.80
N GLN A 93 -5.87 -9.30 -4.61
CA GLN A 93 -7.28 -8.93 -4.46
C GLN A 93 -7.81 -9.40 -3.09
N ALA A 94 -7.54 -10.65 -2.70
CA ALA A 94 -7.98 -11.17 -1.41
C ALA A 94 -7.41 -10.38 -0.22
N VAL A 95 -6.16 -9.89 -0.34
CA VAL A 95 -5.57 -9.00 0.66
C VAL A 95 -6.28 -7.64 0.67
N ARG A 96 -6.53 -7.05 -0.51
CA ARG A 96 -7.23 -5.76 -0.64
C ARG A 96 -8.62 -5.79 -0.01
N ASP A 97 -9.35 -6.88 -0.24
CA ASP A 97 -10.74 -7.07 0.19
C ASP A 97 -10.83 -7.46 1.68
N SER A 98 -9.72 -7.87 2.30
CA SER A 98 -9.71 -8.25 3.72
C SER A 98 -9.84 -7.05 4.68
N ILE A 99 -9.60 -5.84 4.18
CA ILE A 99 -9.69 -4.61 4.96
C ILE A 99 -11.03 -3.92 4.67
N PRO A 100 -11.79 -3.49 5.70
CA PRO A 100 -13.06 -2.79 5.50
C PRO A 100 -12.91 -1.54 4.63
N GLU A 101 -13.98 -1.17 3.92
CA GLU A 101 -14.04 0.10 3.20
C GLU A 101 -14.05 1.28 4.18
N HIS A 102 -13.55 2.42 3.72
CA HIS A 102 -13.65 3.67 4.48
C HIS A 102 -15.13 4.05 4.65
N ASP A 103 -15.50 4.53 5.83
CA ASP A 103 -16.86 5.02 6.07
C ASP A 103 -17.03 6.39 5.39
N ALA A 104 -17.59 6.37 4.18
CA ALA A 104 -17.66 7.53 3.30
C ALA A 104 -18.39 8.74 3.91
N VAL A 105 -19.20 8.52 4.95
CA VAL A 105 -19.98 9.57 5.63
C VAL A 105 -19.11 10.38 6.60
N GLU A 106 -18.21 9.73 7.35
CA GLU A 106 -17.30 10.42 8.28
C GLU A 106 -16.24 11.24 7.53
N ASP A 107 -15.78 10.76 6.38
CA ASP A 107 -14.64 11.36 5.68
C ASP A 107 -14.99 12.46 4.68
N ALA A 108 -16.27 12.78 4.44
CA ALA A 108 -16.68 13.73 3.41
C ALA A 108 -15.98 15.11 3.57
N HIS A 109 -15.89 15.60 4.82
CA HIS A 109 -15.24 16.87 5.14
C HIS A 109 -13.71 16.82 4.98
N LEU A 110 -13.09 15.69 5.34
CA LEU A 110 -11.67 15.41 5.12
C LEU A 110 -11.34 15.38 3.63
N MET A 111 -12.21 14.75 2.82
CA MET A 111 -12.01 14.64 1.38
C MET A 111 -12.23 15.95 0.63
N GLU A 112 -13.17 16.78 1.05
CA GLU A 112 -13.34 18.11 0.47
C GLU A 112 -12.12 19.00 0.75
N ARG A 113 -11.58 18.92 1.98
CA ARG A 113 -10.30 19.54 2.32
C ARG A 113 -9.16 19.00 1.45
N TYR A 114 -9.05 17.68 1.31
CA TYR A 114 -8.00 17.04 0.53
C TYR A 114 -8.05 17.45 -0.95
N LYS A 115 -9.23 17.43 -1.57
CA LYS A 115 -9.44 17.88 -2.96
C LYS A 115 -8.96 19.32 -3.15
N ARG A 116 -9.35 20.24 -2.25
CA ARG A 116 -8.95 21.64 -2.30
C ARG A 116 -7.43 21.82 -2.19
N GLU A 117 -6.81 21.16 -1.21
CA GLU A 117 -5.36 21.25 -1.00
C GLU A 117 -4.57 20.62 -2.16
N TRP A 118 -5.06 19.51 -2.72
CA TRP A 118 -4.45 18.82 -3.86
C TRP A 118 -4.52 19.66 -5.15
N SER A 119 -5.69 20.24 -5.46
CA SER A 119 -5.82 21.15 -6.60
C SER A 119 -4.86 22.33 -6.50
N ALA A 120 -4.78 22.98 -5.33
CA ALA A 120 -3.84 24.07 -5.10
C ALA A 120 -2.36 23.63 -5.18
N PHE A 121 -2.04 22.39 -4.80
CA PHE A 121 -0.71 21.83 -4.99
C PHE A 121 -0.38 21.64 -6.49
N LEU A 122 -1.29 21.04 -7.26
CA LEU A 122 -1.09 20.80 -8.69
C LEU A 122 -0.93 22.10 -9.48
N GLU A 123 -1.71 23.13 -9.17
CA GLU A 123 -1.58 24.47 -9.77
C GLU A 123 -0.18 25.05 -9.52
N ARG A 124 0.31 24.99 -8.27
CA ARG A 124 1.65 25.47 -7.90
C ARG A 124 2.76 24.69 -8.61
N ALA A 125 2.61 23.37 -8.71
CA ALA A 125 3.56 22.52 -9.41
C ALA A 125 3.63 22.86 -10.91
N ALA A 126 2.47 23.04 -11.55
CA ALA A 126 2.38 23.44 -12.96
C ALA A 126 3.02 24.82 -13.22
N GLU A 127 2.81 25.78 -12.31
CA GLU A 127 3.39 27.11 -12.41
C GLU A 127 4.92 27.09 -12.26
N GLN A 128 5.45 26.29 -11.34
CA GLN A 128 6.91 26.08 -11.21
C GLN A 128 7.52 25.43 -12.45
N GLN A 129 6.84 24.43 -13.03
CA GLN A 129 7.28 23.77 -14.25
C GLN A 129 7.36 24.76 -15.43
N ARG A 130 6.36 25.65 -15.56
CA ARG A 130 6.37 26.72 -16.57
C ARG A 130 7.56 27.66 -16.41
N LYS A 131 7.78 28.19 -15.21
CA LYS A 131 8.91 29.10 -14.93
C LYS A 131 10.27 28.46 -15.21
N ARG A 132 10.40 27.15 -15.00
CA ARG A 132 11.62 26.39 -15.28
C ARG A 132 11.88 26.16 -16.77
N ASN A 133 10.82 26.09 -17.59
CA ASN A 133 10.95 25.91 -19.04
C ASN A 133 11.16 27.23 -19.80
N GLU A 134 10.88 28.36 -19.15
CA GLU A 134 11.08 29.72 -19.70
C GLU A 134 12.45 30.32 -19.32
N SER A 135 13.26 29.62 -18.51
CA SER A 135 14.63 29.97 -18.10
C SER A 135 15.66 29.08 -18.80
#